data_AF-A0A920PKC5-F1
#
_entry.id   AF-A0A920PKC5-F1
#
_cell.length_a   1.000
_cell.length_b   1.000
_cell.length_c   1.000
_cell.angle_alpha   90.00
_cell.angle_beta   90.00
_cell.angle_gamma   90.00
#
_symmetry.space_group_name_H-M   'P 1'
#
loop_
_entity.id
_entity.type
_entity.pdbx_description
1 polymer ?
#
loop_
_entity_poly.entity_id
_entity_poly.type
_entity_poly.pdbx_seq_one_letter_code
_entity_poly.pdbx_strand_id
1 'polypeptide(L)'
;MPIDISFRAKTQTISAPISVSVLIRSALSGEKLTGRSAQKILADIYRSLVLDHANAYKLFFNCLSGPNNFPLAFCCVAGKDRTGLAAALLLTALGASRDTVYDDYLLTNTYWEMPTDVLREESDEVREAVFTADTQYLEAAFAAMSEHYGSAESFVQTILGLNPERKEYLLAQLVE
;
A
#
# COMPACT_ATOMS: atom_id res chain seq x y z
N MET A 1 17.43 -3.06 26.23
CA MET A 1 18.42 -3.77 25.38
C MET A 1 18.33 -3.16 23.99
N PRO A 2 19.40 -2.59 23.42
CA PRO A 2 19.39 -2.29 21.99
C PRO A 2 19.25 -3.62 21.24
N ILE A 3 18.26 -3.70 20.36
CA ILE A 3 18.10 -4.85 19.46
C ILE A 3 19.29 -4.82 18.51
N ASP A 4 20.10 -5.88 18.53
CA ASP A 4 21.13 -6.08 17.52
C ASP A 4 20.45 -6.39 16.19
N ILE A 5 20.42 -5.40 15.30
CA ILE A 5 19.80 -5.49 13.97
C ILE A 5 20.81 -5.96 12.91
N SER A 6 21.90 -6.62 13.30
CA SER A 6 22.87 -7.19 12.36
C SER A 6 22.33 -8.45 11.64
N PHE A 7 21.23 -8.30 10.90
CA PHE A 7 20.74 -9.35 10.01
C PHE A 7 21.31 -9.18 8.60
N ARG A 8 21.77 -10.28 8.01
CA ARG A 8 22.18 -10.32 6.60
C ARG A 8 20.92 -10.50 5.76
N ALA A 9 20.30 -9.38 5.38
CA ALA A 9 19.10 -9.39 4.54
C ALA A 9 19.45 -9.80 3.11
N LYS A 10 18.68 -10.72 2.52
CA LYS A 10 18.57 -10.78 1.05
C LYS A 10 17.58 -9.70 0.63
N THR A 11 18.06 -8.64 0.00
CA THR A 11 17.22 -7.53 -0.46
C THR A 11 16.69 -7.81 -1.86
N GLN A 12 15.38 -7.61 -2.05
CA GLN A 12 14.73 -7.62 -3.35
C GLN A 12 13.95 -6.32 -3.54
N THR A 13 14.18 -5.63 -4.66
CA THR A 13 13.43 -4.42 -5.02
C THR A 13 12.33 -4.78 -6.02
N ILE A 14 11.09 -4.42 -5.70
CA ILE A 14 9.95 -4.55 -6.59
C ILE A 14 9.52 -3.14 -7.02
N SER A 15 9.49 -2.89 -8.33
CA SER A 15 9.11 -1.60 -8.87
C SER A 15 7.58 -1.49 -8.99
N ALA A 16 7.02 -0.50 -8.29
CA ALA A 16 5.65 -0.02 -8.46
C ALA A 16 5.74 1.52 -8.53
N PRO A 17 5.99 2.09 -9.72
CA PRO A 17 6.11 3.54 -9.87
C PRO A 17 4.75 4.18 -9.61
N ILE A 18 4.71 5.21 -8.77
CA ILE A 18 3.51 6.03 -8.62
C ILE A 18 3.46 6.97 -9.83
N SER A 19 2.36 6.91 -10.58
CA SER A 19 2.21 7.71 -11.79
C SER A 19 2.11 9.19 -11.45
N VAL A 20 3.21 9.93 -11.65
CA VAL A 20 3.27 11.39 -11.54
C VAL A 20 2.32 12.08 -12.54
N SER A 21 1.81 11.35 -13.54
CA SER A 21 0.89 11.87 -14.57
C SER A 21 -0.37 12.54 -14.01
N VAL A 22 -0.81 12.17 -12.81
CA VAL A 22 -1.98 12.77 -12.16
C VAL A 22 -1.63 14.11 -11.50
N LEU A 23 -0.47 14.19 -10.82
CA LEU A 23 0.09 15.47 -10.33
C LEU A 23 0.40 16.42 -11.49
N ILE A 24 0.94 15.88 -12.59
CA ILE A 24 1.21 16.61 -13.83
C ILE A 24 -0.09 17.14 -14.44
N ARG A 25 -1.19 16.39 -14.46
CA ARG A 25 -2.47 16.88 -14.98
C ARG A 25 -3.01 18.08 -14.21
N SER A 26 -2.93 18.04 -12.88
CA SER A 26 -3.31 19.20 -12.05
C SER A 26 -2.42 20.41 -12.36
N ALA A 27 -1.10 20.22 -12.41
CA ALA A 27 -0.16 21.29 -12.77
C ALA A 27 -0.38 21.85 -14.21
N LEU A 28 -0.70 20.99 -15.18
CA LEU A 28 -0.95 21.36 -16.58
C LEU A 28 -2.29 22.08 -16.77
N SER A 29 -3.26 21.89 -15.88
CA SER A 29 -4.56 22.55 -15.93
C SER A 29 -4.55 24.00 -15.43
N GLY A 30 -3.46 24.45 -14.78
CA GLY A 30 -3.36 25.77 -14.18
C GLY A 30 -4.21 25.95 -12.91
N GLU A 31 -4.90 24.91 -12.44
CA GLU A 31 -5.62 24.92 -11.18
C GLU A 31 -4.66 24.80 -10.00
N LYS A 32 -4.84 25.67 -8.99
CA LYS A 32 -4.08 25.59 -7.75
C LYS A 32 -4.46 24.31 -7.01
N LEU A 33 -3.46 23.56 -6.55
CA LEU A 33 -3.69 22.37 -5.74
C LEU A 33 -4.35 22.75 -4.41
N THR A 34 -5.44 22.06 -4.09
CA THR A 34 -6.16 22.13 -2.81
C THR A 34 -6.06 20.79 -2.08
N GLY A 35 -6.31 20.77 -0.77
CA GLY A 35 -6.35 19.50 0.00
C GLY A 35 -7.33 18.49 -0.62
N ARG A 36 -8.52 18.93 -1.03
CA ARG A 36 -9.51 18.06 -1.69
C ARG A 36 -9.00 17.47 -3.01
N SER A 37 -8.40 18.28 -3.87
CA SER A 37 -7.82 17.78 -5.11
C SER A 37 -6.65 16.84 -4.84
N ALA A 38 -5.82 17.12 -3.83
CA ALA A 38 -4.71 16.25 -3.44
C ALA A 38 -5.22 14.88 -2.93
N GLN A 39 -6.25 14.86 -2.08
CA GLN A 39 -6.93 13.64 -1.62
C GLN A 39 -7.45 12.82 -2.81
N LYS A 40 -8.15 13.47 -3.75
CA LYS A 40 -8.66 12.81 -4.95
C LYS A 40 -7.53 12.21 -5.80
N ILE A 41 -6.47 12.96 -6.02
CA ILE A 41 -5.30 12.51 -6.78
C ILE A 41 -4.66 11.28 -6.11
N LEU A 42 -4.52 11.31 -4.78
CA LEU A 42 -3.94 10.19 -4.03
C LEU A 42 -4.86 8.96 -4.03
N ALA A 43 -6.17 9.13 -3.93
CA ALA A 43 -7.14 8.05 -4.14
C ALA A 43 -7.03 7.44 -5.54
N ASP A 44 -6.90 8.26 -6.59
CA ASP A 44 -6.72 7.81 -7.98
C ASP A 44 -5.37 7.05 -8.16
N ILE A 45 -4.33 7.45 -7.42
CA ILE A 45 -3.05 6.69 -7.36
C ILE A 45 -3.27 5.30 -6.74
N TYR A 46 -4.01 5.18 -5.64
CA TYR A 46 -4.31 3.90 -5.02
C TYR A 46 -5.11 2.96 -5.95
N ARG A 47 -6.02 3.52 -6.75
CA ARG A 47 -6.68 2.77 -7.84
C ARG A 47 -5.67 2.27 -8.86
N SER A 48 -4.78 3.13 -9.34
CA SER A 48 -3.73 2.76 -10.31
C SER A 48 -2.79 1.69 -9.78
N LEU A 49 -2.48 1.68 -8.47
CA LEU A 49 -1.64 0.65 -7.88
C LEU A 49 -2.22 -0.77 -8.04
N VAL A 50 -3.54 -0.93 -7.88
CA VAL A 50 -4.19 -2.24 -8.03
C VAL A 50 -4.53 -2.59 -9.48
N LEU A 51 -4.74 -1.60 -10.35
CA LEU A 51 -5.09 -1.84 -11.76
C LEU A 51 -3.86 -1.94 -12.68
N ASP A 52 -2.95 -0.98 -12.58
CA ASP A 52 -1.80 -0.84 -13.48
C ASP A 52 -0.54 -1.53 -12.91
N HIS A 53 -0.47 -1.69 -11.58
CA HIS A 53 0.69 -2.24 -10.88
C HIS A 53 0.41 -3.55 -10.14
N ALA A 54 -0.68 -4.26 -10.48
CA ALA A 54 -1.02 -5.55 -9.88
C ALA A 54 0.14 -6.56 -9.93
N ASN A 55 0.96 -6.53 -10.98
CA ASN A 55 2.13 -7.42 -11.10
C ASN A 55 3.18 -7.18 -10.00
N ALA A 56 3.34 -5.95 -9.51
CA ALA A 56 4.25 -5.67 -8.38
C ALA A 56 3.75 -6.36 -7.10
N TYR A 57 2.45 -6.27 -6.82
CA TYR A 57 1.84 -6.98 -5.69
C TYR A 57 1.91 -8.50 -5.87
N LYS A 58 1.76 -9.01 -7.09
CA LYS A 58 1.95 -10.44 -7.37
C LYS A 58 3.37 -10.91 -7.03
N LEU A 59 4.39 -10.14 -7.41
CA LEU A 59 5.77 -10.43 -7.04
C LEU A 59 5.97 -10.40 -5.53
N PHE A 60 5.36 -9.45 -4.82
CA PHE A 60 5.39 -9.40 -3.36
C PHE A 60 4.77 -10.67 -2.74
N PHE A 61 3.60 -11.11 -3.22
CA PHE A 61 2.99 -12.35 -2.76
C PHE A 61 3.82 -13.59 -3.09
N ASN A 62 4.57 -13.59 -4.20
CA ASN A 62 5.51 -14.66 -4.51
C ASN A 62 6.68 -14.70 -3.51
N CYS A 63 7.17 -13.55 -3.05
CA CYS A 63 8.17 -13.51 -1.98
C CYS A 63 7.64 -14.13 -0.68
N LEU A 64 6.37 -13.93 -0.33
CA LEU A 64 5.76 -14.52 0.87
C LEU A 64 5.70 -16.05 0.83
N SER A 65 5.73 -16.67 -0.35
CA SER A 65 5.67 -18.13 -0.50
C SER A 65 7.04 -18.82 -0.40
N GLY A 66 8.13 -18.08 -0.21
CA GLY A 66 9.47 -18.66 -0.03
C GLY A 66 9.73 -19.07 1.43
N PRO A 67 9.92 -20.36 1.76
CA PRO A 67 10.14 -20.80 3.14
C PRO A 67 11.41 -20.22 3.79
N ASN A 68 12.40 -19.83 2.97
CA ASN A 68 13.63 -19.20 3.45
C ASN A 68 13.56 -17.67 3.50
N ASN A 69 12.39 -17.07 3.30
CA ASN A 69 12.21 -15.62 3.27
C ASN A 69 11.70 -15.05 4.60
N PHE A 70 11.39 -15.89 5.58
CA PHE A 70 10.97 -15.47 6.92
C PHE A 70 12.15 -15.44 7.91
N PRO A 71 12.21 -14.48 8.84
CA PRO A 71 11.30 -13.32 8.96
C PRO A 71 11.49 -12.30 7.83
N LEU A 72 10.38 -11.70 7.37
CA LEU A 72 10.35 -10.76 6.24
C LEU A 72 10.00 -9.34 6.72
N ALA A 73 10.77 -8.35 6.28
CA ALA A 73 10.38 -6.94 6.35
C ALA A 73 10.16 -6.39 4.93
N PHE A 74 9.13 -5.58 4.75
CA PHE A 74 8.84 -4.90 3.48
C PHE A 74 8.51 -3.43 3.73
N CYS A 75 9.11 -2.52 2.96
CA CYS A 75 8.89 -1.09 3.07
C CYS A 75 8.98 -0.43 1.69
N CYS A 76 8.38 0.75 1.57
CA CYS A 76 8.63 1.67 0.48
C CYS A 76 9.55 2.78 1.00
N VAL A 77 9.39 4.02 0.52
CA VAL A 77 10.19 5.14 1.04
C VAL A 77 9.62 5.61 2.38
N ALA A 78 8.30 5.89 2.42
CA ALA A 78 7.62 6.42 3.60
C ALA A 78 6.83 5.37 4.40
N GLY A 79 6.80 4.12 3.95
CA GLY A 79 6.01 3.05 4.60
C GLY A 79 4.48 3.18 4.46
N LYS A 80 3.94 4.29 3.95
CA LYS A 80 2.50 4.53 3.83
C LYS A 80 1.84 3.88 2.61
N ASP A 81 2.16 4.32 1.40
CA ASP A 81 1.23 4.09 0.27
C ASP A 81 1.33 2.67 -0.30
N ARG A 82 2.48 2.35 -0.90
CA ARG A 82 2.71 1.02 -1.50
C ARG A 82 2.82 -0.08 -0.45
N THR A 83 3.42 0.26 0.70
CA THR A 83 3.59 -0.66 1.83
C THR A 83 2.28 -0.88 2.57
N GLY A 84 1.54 0.18 2.89
CA GLY A 84 0.22 0.05 3.50
C GLY A 84 -0.76 -0.71 2.62
N LEU A 85 -0.75 -0.48 1.29
CA LEU A 85 -1.57 -1.30 0.38
C LEU A 85 -1.11 -2.77 0.33
N ALA A 86 0.20 -3.05 0.35
CA ALA A 86 0.70 -4.42 0.40
C ALA A 86 0.30 -5.14 1.71
N ALA A 87 0.40 -4.46 2.85
CA ALA A 87 -0.05 -4.95 4.15
C ALA A 87 -1.57 -5.18 4.17
N ALA A 88 -2.35 -4.22 3.67
CA ALA A 88 -3.81 -4.31 3.57
C ALA A 88 -4.26 -5.50 2.71
N LEU A 89 -3.58 -5.76 1.58
CA LEU A 89 -3.84 -6.94 0.74
C LEU A 89 -3.48 -8.24 1.45
N LEU A 90 -2.35 -8.29 2.17
CA LEU A 90 -1.95 -9.46 2.95
C LEU A 90 -2.94 -9.76 4.08
N LEU A 91 -3.33 -8.76 4.87
CA LEU A 91 -4.33 -8.92 5.94
C LEU A 91 -5.68 -9.37 5.36
N THR A 92 -6.12 -8.78 4.25
CA THR A 92 -7.34 -9.23 3.52
C THR A 92 -7.20 -10.69 3.10
N ALA A 93 -6.03 -11.09 2.59
CA ALA A 93 -5.76 -12.47 2.18
C ALA A 93 -5.88 -13.48 3.33
N LEU A 94 -5.37 -13.10 4.50
CA LEU A 94 -5.41 -13.88 5.73
C LEU A 94 -6.80 -13.88 6.39
N GLY A 95 -7.76 -13.10 5.87
CA GLY A 95 -9.14 -13.07 6.34
C GLY A 95 -9.39 -12.08 7.49
N ALA A 96 -8.50 -11.11 7.69
CA ALA A 96 -8.74 -10.02 8.63
C ALA A 96 -9.97 -9.20 8.22
N SER A 97 -10.67 -8.64 9.21
CA SER A 97 -11.80 -7.73 8.96
C SER A 97 -11.35 -6.44 8.28
N ARG A 98 -12.28 -5.74 7.62
CA ARG A 98 -11.96 -4.46 7.00
C ARG A 98 -11.50 -3.41 8.03
N ASP A 99 -12.11 -3.43 9.21
CA ASP A 99 -11.75 -2.53 10.32
C ASP A 99 -10.31 -2.79 10.78
N THR A 100 -9.92 -4.05 10.95
CA THR A 100 -8.53 -4.43 11.29
C THR A 100 -7.53 -3.95 10.24
N VAL A 101 -7.89 -4.05 8.96
CA VAL A 101 -7.04 -3.56 7.86
C VAL A 101 -6.86 -2.03 7.93
N TYR A 102 -7.92 -1.29 8.27
CA TYR A 102 -7.83 0.16 8.42
C TYR A 102 -7.08 0.58 9.67
N ASP A 103 -7.29 -0.10 10.79
CA ASP A 103 -6.57 0.17 12.04
C ASP A 103 -5.05 0.01 11.84
N ASP A 104 -4.62 -1.08 11.19
CA ASP A 104 -3.20 -1.30 10.85
C ASP A 104 -2.65 -0.18 9.96
N TYR A 105 -3.39 0.20 8.91
CA TYR A 105 -2.97 1.26 8.00
C TYR A 105 -2.84 2.63 8.69
N LEU A 106 -3.78 2.96 9.58
CA LEU A 106 -3.81 4.22 10.31
C LEU A 106 -2.71 4.33 11.37
N LEU A 107 -2.08 3.22 11.79
CA LEU A 107 -0.87 3.27 12.64
C LEU A 107 0.26 4.08 11.99
N THR A 108 0.27 4.20 10.66
CA THR A 108 1.18 5.11 9.95
C THR A 108 1.16 6.51 10.56
N ASN A 109 -0.02 7.05 10.91
CA ASN A 109 -0.14 8.40 11.48
C ASN A 109 0.42 8.53 12.90
N THR A 110 0.66 7.40 13.58
CA THR A 110 1.26 7.38 14.92
C THR A 110 2.78 7.30 14.84
N TYR A 111 3.31 6.55 13.87
CA TYR A 111 4.74 6.22 13.80
C TYR A 111 5.51 6.97 12.71
N TRP A 112 4.83 7.59 11.75
CA TRP A 112 5.44 8.39 10.70
C TRP A 112 5.36 9.88 11.04
N GLU A 113 6.51 10.55 11.03
CA GLU A 113 6.57 12.00 11.16
C GLU A 113 6.53 12.65 9.77
N MET A 114 5.62 13.60 9.59
CA MET A 114 5.50 14.35 8.34
C MET A 114 6.79 15.13 8.05
N PRO A 115 7.40 14.98 6.86
CA PRO A 115 8.57 15.76 6.52
C PRO A 115 8.23 17.26 6.40
N THR A 116 9.03 18.10 7.05
CA THR A 116 8.82 19.56 7.06
C THR A 116 9.32 20.24 5.79
N ASP A 117 10.27 19.64 5.08
CA ASP A 117 10.98 20.20 3.93
C ASP A 117 10.35 19.84 2.57
N VAL A 118 9.58 18.75 2.50
CA VAL A 118 8.88 18.31 1.29
C VAL A 118 7.54 19.05 1.17
N LEU A 119 7.18 19.52 -0.04
CA LEU A 119 5.97 20.32 -0.32
C LEU A 119 5.83 21.56 0.59
N ARG A 120 6.95 22.21 0.95
CA ARG A 120 6.96 23.39 1.83
C ARG A 120 6.23 24.61 1.29
N GLU A 121 6.08 24.70 -0.03
CA GLU A 121 5.40 25.82 -0.71
C GLU A 121 3.89 25.57 -0.90
N GLU A 122 3.42 24.35 -0.59
CA GLU A 122 2.01 23.98 -0.66
C GLU A 122 1.29 24.32 0.65
N SER A 123 -0.05 24.39 0.60
CA SER A 123 -0.85 24.65 1.80
C SER A 123 -0.85 23.48 2.78
N ASP A 124 -1.15 23.76 4.05
CA ASP A 124 -1.23 22.72 5.08
C ASP A 124 -2.23 21.63 4.73
N GLU A 125 -3.36 21.98 4.10
CA GLU A 125 -4.37 21.00 3.68
C GLU A 125 -3.86 20.06 2.57
N VAL A 126 -3.00 20.56 1.68
CA VAL A 126 -2.36 19.74 0.64
C VAL A 126 -1.34 18.80 1.28
N ARG A 127 -0.52 19.32 2.19
CA ARG A 127 0.50 18.54 2.91
C ARG A 127 -0.15 17.44 3.74
N GLU A 128 -1.21 17.77 4.49
CA GLU A 128 -1.99 16.83 5.28
C GLU A 128 -2.57 15.72 4.40
N ALA A 129 -3.20 16.07 3.27
CA ALA A 129 -3.73 15.10 2.33
C ALA A 129 -2.66 14.12 1.83
N VAL A 130 -1.47 14.62 1.48
CA VAL A 130 -0.40 13.81 0.89
C VAL A 130 0.26 12.90 1.93
N PHE A 131 0.58 13.44 3.12
CA PHE A 131 1.44 12.75 4.09
C PHE A 131 0.67 11.92 5.12
N THR A 132 -0.61 12.20 5.34
CA THR A 132 -1.44 11.45 6.29
C THR A 132 -2.01 10.20 5.64
N ALA A 133 -2.10 9.11 6.41
CA ALA A 133 -2.87 7.92 6.05
C ALA A 133 -4.35 8.19 6.31
N ASP A 134 -5.17 7.96 5.30
CA ASP A 134 -6.63 8.14 5.35
C ASP A 134 -7.30 6.94 4.69
N THR A 135 -8.29 6.35 5.35
CA THR A 135 -8.95 5.11 4.89
C THR A 135 -9.53 5.28 3.50
N GLN A 136 -9.91 6.50 3.09
CA GLN A 136 -10.42 6.80 1.76
C GLN A 136 -9.50 6.31 0.63
N TYR A 137 -8.18 6.26 0.87
CA TYR A 137 -7.21 5.80 -0.12
C TYR A 137 -7.25 4.29 -0.30
N LEU A 138 -7.32 3.54 0.80
CA LEU A 138 -7.53 2.09 0.74
C LEU A 138 -8.94 1.75 0.22
N GLU A 139 -9.96 2.51 0.61
CA GLU A 139 -11.31 2.39 0.07
C GLU A 139 -11.34 2.54 -1.45
N ALA A 140 -10.61 3.51 -2.01
CA ALA A 140 -10.50 3.69 -3.45
C ALA A 140 -9.87 2.47 -4.14
N ALA A 141 -8.82 1.87 -3.55
CA ALA A 141 -8.23 0.63 -4.05
C ALA A 141 -9.20 -0.55 -3.95
N PHE A 142 -9.89 -0.73 -2.82
CA PHE A 142 -10.89 -1.78 -2.64
C PHE A 142 -12.07 -1.64 -3.60
N ALA A 143 -12.56 -0.42 -3.81
CA ALA A 143 -13.59 -0.15 -4.79
C ALA A 143 -13.15 -0.50 -6.21
N ALA A 144 -11.92 -0.11 -6.61
CA ALA A 144 -11.37 -0.50 -7.91
C ALA A 144 -11.25 -2.03 -8.06
N MET A 145 -10.81 -2.73 -7.01
CA MET A 145 -10.74 -4.19 -7.06
C MET A 145 -12.12 -4.84 -7.21
N SER A 146 -13.11 -4.36 -6.47
CA SER A 146 -14.49 -4.85 -6.59
C SER A 146 -15.09 -4.56 -7.97
N GLU A 147 -14.86 -3.37 -8.52
CA GLU A 147 -15.34 -2.95 -9.84
C GLU A 147 -14.78 -3.82 -10.97
N HIS A 148 -13.48 -4.12 -10.94
CA HIS A 148 -12.77 -4.78 -12.05
C HIS A 148 -12.60 -6.30 -11.87
N TYR A 149 -12.63 -6.81 -10.63
CA TYR A 149 -12.33 -8.21 -10.30
C TYR A 149 -13.41 -8.86 -9.42
N GLY A 150 -14.49 -8.15 -9.11
CA GLY A 150 -15.63 -8.63 -8.33
C GLY A 150 -15.46 -8.48 -6.81
N SER A 151 -14.27 -8.70 -6.28
CA SER A 151 -13.93 -8.39 -4.88
C SER A 151 -12.41 -8.28 -4.67
N ALA A 152 -12.00 -7.76 -3.51
CA ALA A 152 -10.60 -7.73 -3.12
C ALA A 152 -10.02 -9.15 -2.92
N GLU A 153 -10.82 -10.07 -2.39
CA GLU A 153 -10.45 -11.48 -2.20
C GLU A 153 -10.25 -12.17 -3.55
N SER A 154 -11.16 -11.93 -4.50
CA SER A 154 -11.04 -12.41 -5.88
C SER A 154 -9.76 -11.88 -6.54
N PHE A 155 -9.44 -10.59 -6.37
CA PHE A 155 -8.20 -10.01 -6.86
C PHE A 155 -6.95 -10.70 -6.28
N VAL A 156 -6.90 -10.89 -4.95
CA VAL A 156 -5.78 -11.55 -4.28
C VAL A 156 -5.63 -13.00 -4.76
N GLN A 157 -6.72 -13.74 -4.87
CA GLN A 157 -6.69 -15.15 -5.27
C GLN A 157 -6.29 -15.32 -6.75
N THR A 158 -6.91 -14.55 -7.64
CA THR A 158 -6.81 -14.78 -9.08
C THR A 158 -5.66 -13.99 -9.72
N ILE A 159 -5.54 -12.70 -9.39
CA ILE A 159 -4.56 -11.80 -10.01
C ILE A 159 -3.20 -11.92 -9.31
N LEU A 160 -3.19 -11.90 -7.98
CA LEU A 160 -1.96 -12.07 -7.18
C LEU A 160 -1.54 -13.54 -7.04
N GLY A 161 -2.43 -14.48 -7.41
CA GLY A 161 -2.14 -15.90 -7.51
C GLY A 161 -2.12 -16.64 -6.17
N LEU A 162 -2.80 -16.11 -5.14
CA LEU A 162 -2.92 -16.79 -3.86
C LEU A 162 -4.03 -17.85 -3.90
N ASN A 163 -3.68 -19.04 -4.40
CA ASN A 163 -4.54 -20.22 -4.34
C ASN A 163 -4.74 -20.70 -2.88
N PRO A 164 -5.71 -21.60 -2.61
CA PRO A 164 -5.99 -22.10 -1.27
C PRO A 164 -4.76 -22.68 -0.56
N GLU A 165 -3.91 -23.42 -1.26
CA GLU A 165 -2.72 -24.05 -0.68
C GLU A 165 -1.71 -23.01 -0.21
N ARG A 166 -1.47 -21.95 -1.00
CA ARG A 166 -0.60 -20.83 -0.60
C ARG A 166 -1.21 -20.04 0.55
N LYS A 167 -2.53 -19.85 0.56
CA LYS A 167 -3.21 -19.16 1.68
C LYS A 167 -3.03 -19.94 2.98
N GLU A 168 -3.24 -21.25 2.97
CA GLU A 168 -3.05 -22.11 4.14
C GLU A 168 -1.60 -22.08 4.63
N TYR A 169 -0.63 -22.13 3.70
CA TYR A 169 0.78 -21.95 4.02
C TYR A 169 1.04 -20.61 4.72
N LEU A 170 0.51 -19.50 4.21
CA LEU A 170 0.73 -18.18 4.83
C LEU A 170 0.07 -18.08 6.20
N LEU A 171 -1.13 -18.63 6.39
CA LEU A 171 -1.78 -18.69 7.70
C LEU A 171 -0.89 -19.43 8.71
N ALA A 172 -0.37 -20.60 8.35
CA ALA A 172 0.49 -21.38 9.23
C ALA A 172 1.85 -20.72 9.55
N GLN A 173 2.31 -19.77 8.72
CA GLN A 173 3.55 -19.03 8.95
C GLN A 173 3.35 -17.72 9.73
N LEU A 174 2.19 -17.09 9.61
CA LEU A 174 1.97 -15.71 10.05
C LEU A 174 0.93 -15.56 11.17
N VAL A 175 0.13 -16.59 11.43
CA VAL A 175 -0.95 -16.57 12.42
C VAL A 175 -0.71 -17.70 13.42
N GLU A 176 -0.75 -17.35 14.70
CA GLU A 176 -0.63 -18.28 15.83
C GLU A 176 -1.92 -19.07 16.08
#